data_AF-A0A7W1KCG2-F1
#
_entry.id   AF-A0A7W1KCG2-F1
#
_cell.length_a   1.000
_cell.length_b   1.000
_cell.length_c   1.000
_cell.angle_alpha   90.00
_cell.angle_beta   90.00
_cell.angle_gamma   90.00
#
_symmetry.space_group_name_H-M   'P 1'
#
loop_
_entity.id
_entity.type
_entity.pdbx_description
1 polymer ?
#
loop_
_entity_poly.entity_id
_entity_poly.type
_entity_poly.pdbx_seq_one_letter_code
_entity_poly.pdbx_strand_id
1 'polypeptide(L)' 'MATRKANGNGSGRRRKIRVAIIGVGNCASSLVQGVHYYRNAKVGEHIPGLM' A
#
# COMPACT_ATOMS: atom_id res chain seq x y z
N MET A 1 -16.59 7.58 29.74
CA MET A 1 -17.55 7.78 28.62
C MET A 1 -16.86 8.58 27.51
N ALA A 2 -16.21 7.90 26.57
CA ALA A 2 -15.72 8.48 25.32
C ALA A 2 -15.62 7.35 24.29
N THR A 3 -16.69 7.13 23.52
CA THR A 3 -16.73 6.15 22.43
C THR A 3 -15.85 6.65 21.29
N ARG A 4 -14.72 5.98 21.02
CA ARG A 4 -13.92 6.23 19.83
C ARG A 4 -14.77 5.96 18.59
N LYS A 5 -15.02 7.02 17.80
CA LYS A 5 -15.67 6.96 16.49
C LYS A 5 -14.79 6.11 15.57
N ALA A 6 -15.26 4.91 15.23
CA ALA A 6 -14.65 4.13 14.15
C ALA A 6 -14.75 4.94 12.85
N ASN A 7 -13.61 5.29 12.28
CA ASN A 7 -13.53 5.92 10.96
C ASN A 7 -13.82 4.84 9.92
N GLY A 8 -15.11 4.59 9.66
CA GLY A 8 -15.57 3.70 8.61
C GLY A 8 -15.26 4.32 7.25
N ASN A 9 -14.37 3.68 6.48
CA ASN A 9 -14.18 4.02 5.08
C ASN A 9 -14.68 2.86 4.20
N GLY A 10 -15.75 3.15 3.46
CA GLY A 10 -16.71 2.20 2.91
C GLY A 10 -16.23 1.23 1.82
N SER A 11 -16.87 0.06 1.85
CA SER A 11 -17.40 -0.78 0.76
C SER A 11 -16.64 -0.89 -0.58
N GLY A 12 -16.13 -2.10 -0.85
CA GLY A 12 -16.57 -2.88 -2.02
C GLY A 12 -16.12 -2.51 -3.44
N ARG A 13 -15.17 -1.59 -3.63
CA ARG A 13 -14.54 -1.31 -4.94
C ARG A 13 -13.05 -1.64 -4.84
N ARG A 14 -12.42 -2.14 -5.91
CA ARG A 14 -10.94 -2.27 -6.00
C ARG A 14 -10.31 -0.97 -5.49
N ARG A 15 -9.87 -0.96 -4.22
CA ARG A 15 -9.51 0.27 -3.52
C ARG A 15 -8.15 0.72 -4.03
N LYS A 16 -8.16 1.54 -5.07
CA LYS A 16 -6.96 2.21 -5.56
C LYS A 16 -6.44 3.10 -4.43
N ILE A 17 -5.27 2.78 -3.92
CA ILE A 17 -4.56 3.62 -2.95
C ILE A 17 -3.88 4.72 -3.76
N ARG A 18 -4.20 5.98 -3.45
CA ARG A 18 -3.53 7.14 -4.02
C ARG A 18 -2.39 7.53 -3.08
N VAL A 19 -1.17 7.63 -3.62
CA VAL A 19 0.06 7.92 -2.87
C VAL A 19 0.71 9.15 -3.46
N ALA A 20 1.26 10.02 -2.61
CA ALA A 20 2.13 11.13 -3.01
C ALA A 20 3.55 10.84 -2.51
N ILE A 21 4.55 11.09 -3.35
CA ILE A 21 5.96 10.94 -3.03
C ILE A 21 6.56 12.35 -2.93
N ILE A 22 7.16 12.70 -1.80
CA ILE A 22 7.85 13.98 -1.60
C ILE A 22 9.36 13.71 -1.60
N GLY A 23 10.04 14.24 -2.62
CA GLY A 23 11.44 13.96 -2.89
C GLY A 23 11.65 12.71 -3.74
N VAL A 24 12.50 12.82 -4.75
CA VAL A 24 12.89 11.70 -5.63
C VAL A 24 14.33 11.31 -5.32
N GLY A 25 14.50 10.09 -4.86
CA GLY A 25 15.80 9.52 -4.49
C GLY A 25 15.70 8.01 -4.37
N ASN A 26 16.75 7.37 -3.85
CA ASN A 26 16.85 5.91 -3.80
C ASN A 26 15.64 5.27 -3.09
N CYS A 27 15.15 5.86 -2.00
CA CYS A 27 13.98 5.38 -1.28
C CYS A 27 12.70 5.38 -2.14
N ALA A 28 12.49 6.43 -2.95
CA ALA A 28 11.36 6.50 -3.87
C ALA A 28 11.52 5.48 -5.02
N SER A 29 12.73 5.32 -5.55
CA SER A 29 13.02 4.35 -6.61
C SER A 29 12.74 2.92 -6.17
N SER A 30 13.25 2.51 -4.99
CA SER A 30 13.02 1.17 -4.45
C SER A 30 11.53 0.90 -4.21
N LEU A 31 10.77 1.89 -3.75
CA LEU A 31 9.32 1.78 -3.56
C LEU A 31 8.60 1.59 -4.90
N VAL A 32 8.86 2.46 -5.88
CA VAL A 32 8.20 2.39 -7.20
C VAL A 32 8.54 1.08 -7.90
N GLN A 33 9.82 0.69 -7.93
CA GLN A 33 10.26 -0.57 -8.54
C GLN A 33 9.64 -1.78 -7.83
N GLY A 34 9.62 -1.80 -6.50
CA GLY A 34 8.99 -2.86 -5.73
C GLY A 34 7.49 -3.00 -6.04
N VAL A 35 6.76 -1.89 -6.12
CA VAL A 35 5.33 -1.91 -6.52
C VAL A 35 5.15 -2.47 -7.93
N HIS A 36 6.01 -2.08 -8.88
CA HIS A 36 5.95 -2.60 -10.25
C HIS A 36 6.31 -4.07 -10.36
N TYR A 37 7.26 -4.55 -9.55
CA TYR A 37 7.70 -5.94 -9.55
C TYR A 37 6.63 -6.86 -8.94
N TYR A 38 6.07 -6.48 -7.78
CA TYR A 38 5.11 -7.31 -7.05
C TYR A 38 3.63 -7.04 -7.40
N ARG A 39 3.32 -6.18 -8.39
CA ARG A 39 1.93 -5.86 -8.79
C ARG A 39 1.07 -7.06 -9.17
N ASN A 40 1.70 -8.17 -9.58
CA ASN A 40 1.06 -9.40 -10.02
C ASN A 40 1.39 -10.59 -9.10
N ALA A 41 2.00 -10.34 -7.93
CA ALA A 41 2.30 -11.39 -6.97
C ALA A 41 1.00 -12.11 -6.58
N LYS A 42 1.08 -13.44 -6.43
CA LYS A 42 -0.09 -14.25 -6.09
C LYS A 42 -0.46 -14.05 -4.63
N VAL A 43 -1.74 -14.25 -4.33
CA VAL A 43 -2.21 -14.24 -2.93
C VAL A 43 -1.52 -15.37 -2.18
N GLY A 44 -0.74 -15.03 -1.15
CA GLY A 44 0.03 -15.97 -0.34
C GLY A 44 1.48 -16.20 -0.81
N GLU A 45 1.92 -15.53 -1.88
CA GLU A 45 3.33 -15.51 -2.26
C GLU A 45 4.13 -14.71 -1.23
N HIS A 46 5.22 -15.30 -0.72
CA HIS A 46 6.06 -14.62 0.26
C HIS A 46 6.92 -13.55 -0.44
N ILE A 47 6.63 -12.28 -0.18
CA ILE A 47 7.43 -11.16 -0.67
C ILE A 47 8.49 -10.83 0.38
N PRO A 48 9.78 -11.05 0.11
CA PRO A 48 10.82 -10.79 1.11
C PRO A 48 10.83 -9.31 1.50
N GLY A 49 10.69 -9.04 2.80
CA GLY A 49 10.63 -7.68 3.35
C GLY A 49 9.25 -7.03 3.37
N LEU A 50 8.20 -7.73 2.93
CA LEU A 50 6.81 -7.30 3.05
C LEU A 50 6.07 -8.35 3.91
N MET A 51 5.60 -7.95 5.10
CA MET A 51 4.93 -8.85 6.06
C MET A 51 3.72 -9.58 5.47
#